data_AF-A0A239MEC9-F1
#
_entry.id   AF-A0A239MEC9-F1
#
_cell.length_a   1.000
_cell.length_b   1.000
_cell.length_c   1.000
_cell.angle_alpha   90.00
_cell.angle_beta   90.00
_cell.angle_gamma   90.00
#
_symmetry.space_group_name_H-M   'P 1'
#
loop_
_entity.id
_entity.type
_entity.pdbx_description
1 polymer ?
#
loop_
_entity_poly.entity_id
_entity_poly.type
_entity_poly.pdbx_seq_one_letter_code
_entity_poly.pdbx_strand_id
1 'polypeptide(L)'
;MTGLVHTARELREAVEGRPGGVGVVMTMGALHEGHATLVRTARERVGDGTVVVTVFVNPLQFGPNEDFDRYPRTLDADVATAARAGADLVFAPSVDEVYPGGQPRVRISAGPMGEGYEGASRPGHFDGMLTVVAKLLHLTRPDVAFYGQKDAQQLALIRRMVTDLNFPAEIVGVPTVREPDGLALSSRNRYLSDGDRESALTLSRALFAGREALDDGPDAVRAAARTVLEKGDGLAVDYLALIDPDDFTEAAPGHTGPAVLAVAAKVGTTRLIDNVPLEFGVRR
;
A
#
# COMPACT_ATOMS: atom_id res chain seq x y z
N MET A 1 13.28 -23.66 5.79
CA MET A 1 13.21 -23.27 4.37
C MET A 1 11.80 -22.76 4.10
N THR A 2 11.65 -21.67 3.37
CA THR A 2 10.34 -21.12 2.99
C THR A 2 9.66 -22.05 1.99
N GLY A 3 8.43 -22.48 2.26
CA GLY A 3 7.63 -23.29 1.36
C GLY A 3 7.00 -22.44 0.25
N LEU A 4 6.86 -23.01 -0.95
CA LEU A 4 6.13 -22.41 -2.07
C LEU A 4 4.88 -23.23 -2.33
N VAL A 5 3.71 -22.59 -2.34
CA VAL A 5 2.41 -23.23 -2.57
C VAL A 5 1.61 -22.45 -3.62
N HIS A 6 0.80 -23.16 -4.42
CA HIS A 6 0.10 -22.59 -5.57
C HIS A 6 -1.42 -22.69 -5.47
N THR A 7 -1.94 -23.53 -4.57
CA THR A 7 -3.38 -23.66 -4.35
C THR A 7 -3.77 -23.30 -2.92
N ALA A 8 -5.00 -22.86 -2.72
CA ALA A 8 -5.52 -22.61 -1.39
C ALA A 8 -5.60 -23.89 -0.55
N ARG A 9 -5.72 -25.06 -1.19
CA ARG A 9 -5.64 -26.36 -0.50
C ARG A 9 -4.25 -26.59 0.08
N GLU A 10 -3.20 -26.46 -0.73
CA GLU A 10 -1.81 -26.58 -0.27
C GLU A 10 -1.48 -25.57 0.82
N LEU A 11 -1.96 -24.32 0.69
CA LEU A 11 -1.76 -23.31 1.71
C LEU A 11 -2.41 -23.71 3.04
N ARG A 12 -3.66 -24.19 3.03
CA ARG A 12 -4.33 -24.64 4.24
C ARG A 12 -3.59 -25.81 4.89
N GLU A 13 -3.21 -26.82 4.10
CA GLU A 13 -2.44 -27.98 4.59
C GLU A 13 -1.08 -27.57 5.18
N ALA A 14 -0.43 -26.54 4.61
CA ALA A 14 0.86 -26.04 5.09
C ALA A 14 0.77 -25.19 6.37
N VAL A 15 -0.40 -24.65 6.69
CA VAL A 15 -0.65 -23.84 7.89
C VAL A 15 -1.31 -24.67 9.01
N GLU A 16 -2.07 -25.69 8.64
CA GLU A 16 -2.79 -26.56 9.57
C GLU A 16 -1.84 -27.21 10.61
N GLY A 17 -2.23 -27.14 11.88
CA GLY A 17 -1.45 -27.70 13.00
C GLY A 17 -0.19 -26.92 13.39
N ARG A 18 0.14 -25.82 12.71
CA ARG A 18 1.23 -24.93 13.15
C ARG A 18 0.77 -24.11 14.37
N PRO A 19 1.59 -24.00 15.43
CA PRO A 19 1.26 -23.17 16.57
C PRO A 19 1.33 -21.68 16.19
N GLY A 20 0.59 -20.84 16.92
CA GLY A 20 0.58 -19.38 16.73
C GLY A 20 -0.37 -18.89 15.64
N GLY A 21 -0.40 -17.57 15.44
CA GLY A 21 -1.27 -16.92 14.45
C GLY A 21 -0.65 -16.86 13.06
N VAL A 22 -1.46 -16.47 12.08
CA VAL A 22 -1.09 -16.30 10.67
C VAL A 22 -1.02 -14.82 10.34
N GLY A 23 0.18 -14.35 10.00
CA GLY A 23 0.42 -13.03 9.44
C GLY A 23 0.54 -13.12 7.92
N VAL A 24 -0.09 -12.21 7.18
CA VAL A 24 0.03 -12.16 5.71
C VAL A 24 0.55 -10.82 5.20
N VAL A 25 1.49 -10.87 4.26
CA VAL A 25 1.93 -9.74 3.44
C VAL A 25 1.44 -9.99 2.01
N MET A 26 0.48 -9.19 1.55
CA MET A 26 -0.08 -9.37 0.21
C MET A 26 0.67 -8.53 -0.83
N THR A 27 1.17 -9.17 -1.89
CA THR A 27 1.98 -8.50 -2.91
C THR A 27 1.61 -8.95 -4.32
N MET A 28 2.02 -8.17 -5.32
CA MET A 28 2.00 -8.56 -6.73
C MET A 28 3.31 -9.22 -7.21
N GLY A 29 4.27 -9.49 -6.31
CA GLY A 29 5.62 -9.94 -6.67
C GLY A 29 6.59 -8.79 -6.98
N ALA A 30 7.71 -9.12 -7.62
CA ALA A 30 8.83 -8.22 -7.85
C ALA A 30 9.29 -7.52 -6.56
N LEU A 31 9.58 -8.34 -5.55
CA LEU A 31 9.83 -7.91 -4.19
C LEU A 31 11.10 -7.05 -4.11
N HIS A 32 11.06 -6.08 -3.20
CA HIS A 32 12.13 -5.12 -2.95
C HIS A 32 12.16 -4.81 -1.45
N GLU A 33 13.05 -3.92 -1.01
CA GLU A 33 13.28 -3.68 0.42
C GLU A 33 12.02 -3.23 1.17
N GLY A 34 11.16 -2.41 0.54
CA GLY A 34 9.84 -2.09 1.10
C GLY A 34 8.99 -3.33 1.45
N HIS A 35 8.97 -4.34 0.57
CA HIS A 35 8.27 -5.60 0.82
C HIS A 35 9.00 -6.43 1.89
N ALA A 36 10.33 -6.47 1.87
CA ALA A 36 11.11 -7.17 2.88
C ALA A 36 10.85 -6.59 4.29
N THR A 37 10.70 -5.27 4.43
CA THR A 37 10.28 -4.62 5.68
C THR A 37 8.91 -5.12 6.13
N LEU A 38 7.91 -5.21 5.24
CA LEU A 38 6.59 -5.77 5.59
C LEU A 38 6.71 -7.19 6.17
N VAL A 39 7.53 -8.03 5.55
CA VAL A 39 7.75 -9.43 6.00
C VAL A 39 8.45 -9.49 7.34
N ARG A 40 9.45 -8.63 7.58
CA ARG A 40 10.13 -8.55 8.89
C ARG A 40 9.19 -8.05 9.97
N THR A 41 8.41 -7.00 9.71
CA THR A 41 7.38 -6.52 10.64
C THR A 41 6.32 -7.59 10.91
N ALA A 42 5.93 -8.35 9.89
CA ALA A 42 5.02 -9.48 10.08
C ALA A 42 5.64 -10.54 11.01
N ARG A 43 6.89 -10.94 10.78
CA ARG A 43 7.62 -11.88 11.65
C ARG A 43 7.69 -11.38 13.09
N GLU A 44 8.08 -10.13 13.30
CA GLU A 44 8.17 -9.53 14.64
C GLU A 44 6.82 -9.57 15.37
N ARG A 45 5.72 -9.30 14.64
CA ARG A 45 4.36 -9.29 15.19
C ARG A 45 3.82 -10.69 15.49
N VAL A 46 4.09 -11.68 14.63
CA VAL A 46 3.53 -13.05 14.79
C VAL A 46 4.40 -13.97 15.64
N GLY A 47 5.66 -13.61 15.90
CA GLY A 47 6.58 -14.42 16.69
C GLY A 47 6.80 -15.80 16.07
N ASP A 48 6.46 -16.87 16.80
CA ASP A 48 6.55 -18.26 16.36
C ASP A 48 5.41 -18.71 15.42
N GLY A 49 4.47 -17.80 15.12
CA GLY A 49 3.40 -18.03 14.16
C GLY A 49 3.90 -18.13 12.71
N THR A 50 2.94 -18.21 11.78
CA THR A 50 3.24 -18.39 10.35
C THR A 50 3.18 -17.06 9.60
N VAL A 51 4.24 -16.72 8.88
CA VAL A 51 4.29 -15.58 7.95
C VAL A 51 4.09 -16.06 6.51
N VAL A 52 2.98 -15.63 5.90
CA VAL A 52 2.64 -15.91 4.50
C VAL A 52 2.88 -14.67 3.66
N VAL A 53 3.53 -14.82 2.50
CA VAL A 53 3.63 -13.78 1.49
C VAL A 53 2.83 -14.21 0.27
N THR A 54 1.89 -13.38 -0.20
CA THR A 54 1.23 -13.67 -1.48
C THR A 54 2.00 -13.03 -2.62
N VAL A 55 2.10 -13.73 -3.75
CA VAL A 55 2.66 -13.22 -5.01
C VAL A 55 1.63 -13.43 -6.11
N PHE A 56 0.83 -12.41 -6.37
CA PHE A 56 -0.26 -12.49 -7.35
C PHE A 56 -0.46 -11.17 -8.10
N VAL A 57 -0.12 -11.15 -9.39
CA VAL A 57 -0.40 -10.02 -10.27
C VAL A 57 -1.89 -10.04 -10.63
N ASN A 58 -2.69 -9.25 -9.93
CA ASN A 58 -4.13 -9.21 -10.10
C ASN A 58 -4.53 -8.52 -11.42
N PRO A 59 -5.16 -9.18 -12.40
CA PRO A 59 -5.63 -8.52 -13.62
C PRO A 59 -6.71 -7.47 -13.40
N LEU A 60 -7.52 -7.55 -12.33
CA LEU A 60 -8.67 -6.67 -12.13
C LEU A 60 -8.30 -5.23 -11.76
N GLN A 61 -7.10 -5.02 -11.24
CA GLN A 61 -6.62 -3.70 -10.82
C GLN A 61 -5.76 -3.01 -11.88
N PHE A 62 -5.72 -3.55 -13.11
CA PHE A 62 -5.08 -2.93 -14.27
C PHE A 62 -6.13 -2.41 -15.24
N GLY A 63 -6.01 -1.15 -15.64
CA GLY A 63 -6.79 -0.59 -16.74
C GLY A 63 -6.37 -1.13 -18.12
N PRO A 64 -7.17 -0.90 -19.19
CA PRO A 64 -6.86 -1.39 -20.54
C PRO A 64 -5.52 -0.92 -21.13
N ASN A 65 -5.03 0.24 -20.65
CA ASN A 65 -3.76 0.83 -21.07
C ASN A 65 -2.69 0.75 -19.97
N GLU A 66 -2.92 -0.03 -18.92
CA GLU A 66 -1.94 -0.25 -17.86
C GLU A 66 -1.12 -1.53 -18.12
N ASP A 67 0.01 -1.63 -17.42
CA ASP A 67 1.09 -2.56 -17.77
C ASP A 67 0.92 -3.97 -17.19
N PHE A 68 -0.24 -4.60 -17.34
CA PHE A 68 -0.48 -5.97 -16.86
C PHE A 68 0.47 -6.98 -17.51
N ASP A 69 0.60 -6.94 -18.84
CA ASP A 69 1.44 -7.87 -19.59
C ASP A 69 2.93 -7.62 -19.33
N ARG A 70 3.30 -6.35 -19.12
CA ARG A 70 4.69 -5.92 -18.88
C ARG A 70 5.09 -5.96 -17.41
N TYR A 71 4.17 -6.31 -16.50
CA TYR A 71 4.48 -6.36 -15.07
C TYR A 71 5.55 -7.43 -14.78
N PRO A 72 6.62 -7.10 -14.04
CA PRO A 72 7.70 -8.04 -13.76
C PRO A 72 7.19 -9.26 -12.97
N ARG A 73 7.53 -10.46 -13.44
CA ARG A 73 7.21 -11.74 -12.78
C ARG A 73 8.51 -12.46 -12.47
N THR A 74 8.95 -12.38 -11.22
CA THR A 74 10.27 -12.85 -10.77
C THR A 74 10.16 -13.80 -9.58
N LEU A 75 9.29 -14.80 -9.68
CA LEU A 75 8.88 -15.65 -8.55
C LEU A 75 10.07 -16.25 -7.77
N ASP A 76 11.09 -16.76 -8.44
CA ASP A 76 12.27 -17.33 -7.76
C ASP A 76 13.02 -16.29 -6.91
N ALA A 77 13.17 -15.07 -7.43
CA ALA A 77 13.78 -13.96 -6.70
C ALA A 77 12.89 -13.45 -5.56
N ASP A 78 11.58 -13.48 -5.77
CA ASP A 78 10.58 -13.11 -4.77
C ASP A 78 10.61 -14.10 -3.59
N VAL A 79 10.63 -15.41 -3.86
CA VAL A 79 10.77 -16.46 -2.85
C VAL A 79 12.06 -16.29 -2.06
N ALA A 80 13.19 -16.05 -2.73
CA ALA A 80 14.46 -15.83 -2.06
C ALA A 80 14.43 -14.59 -1.15
N THR A 81 13.77 -13.52 -1.59
CA THR A 81 13.63 -12.27 -0.82
C THR A 81 12.72 -12.46 0.40
N ALA A 82 11.55 -13.08 0.21
CA ALA A 82 10.62 -13.41 1.28
C ALA A 82 11.28 -14.32 2.33
N ALA A 83 12.04 -15.32 1.90
CA ALA A 83 12.76 -16.24 2.78
C ALA A 83 13.79 -15.52 3.65
N ARG A 84 14.63 -14.67 3.05
CA ARG A 84 15.62 -13.86 3.80
C ARG A 84 14.97 -12.90 4.79
N ALA A 85 13.76 -12.42 4.49
CA ALA A 85 13.01 -11.51 5.36
C ALA A 85 12.21 -12.22 6.46
N GLY A 86 12.18 -13.55 6.49
CA GLY A 86 11.55 -14.34 7.56
C GLY A 86 10.18 -14.95 7.23
N ALA A 87 9.79 -15.00 5.96
CA ALA A 87 8.57 -15.68 5.53
C ALA A 87 8.68 -17.21 5.67
N ASP A 88 7.60 -17.85 6.11
CA ASP A 88 7.48 -19.30 6.14
C ASP A 88 6.97 -19.87 4.82
N LEU A 89 6.01 -19.16 4.21
CA LEU A 89 5.31 -19.61 3.01
C LEU A 89 5.20 -18.47 2.01
N VAL A 90 5.38 -18.81 0.73
CA VAL A 90 4.98 -17.99 -0.40
C VAL A 90 3.78 -18.66 -1.05
N PHE A 91 2.65 -17.95 -1.08
CA PHE A 91 1.46 -18.36 -1.82
C PHE A 91 1.43 -17.65 -3.17
N ALA A 92 1.70 -18.38 -4.24
CA ALA A 92 1.77 -17.87 -5.61
C ALA A 92 0.69 -18.52 -6.49
N PRO A 93 -0.60 -18.17 -6.29
CA PRO A 93 -1.69 -18.80 -7.02
C PRO A 93 -1.73 -18.41 -8.49
N SER A 94 -2.31 -19.29 -9.29
CA SER A 94 -2.68 -18.97 -10.67
C SER A 94 -3.88 -18.01 -10.71
N VAL A 95 -4.10 -17.38 -11.87
CA VAL A 95 -5.32 -16.58 -12.10
C VAL A 95 -6.58 -17.43 -11.95
N ASP A 96 -6.56 -18.70 -12.35
CA ASP A 96 -7.72 -19.59 -12.25
C ASP A 96 -8.03 -19.98 -10.78
N GLU A 97 -7.01 -20.13 -9.94
CA GLU A 97 -7.19 -20.36 -8.50
C GLU A 97 -7.86 -19.15 -7.82
N VAL A 98 -7.44 -17.93 -8.18
CA VAL A 98 -8.04 -16.71 -7.62
C VAL A 98 -9.37 -16.35 -8.31
N TYR A 99 -9.54 -16.66 -9.59
CA TYR A 99 -10.71 -16.29 -10.39
C TYR A 99 -11.20 -17.49 -11.21
N PRO A 100 -11.83 -18.49 -10.55
CA PRO A 100 -12.31 -19.68 -11.23
C PRO A 100 -13.38 -19.30 -12.25
N GLY A 101 -13.20 -19.74 -13.49
CA GLY A 101 -14.08 -19.38 -14.61
C GLY A 101 -13.87 -17.96 -15.15
N GLY A 102 -12.76 -17.31 -14.80
CA GLY A 102 -12.35 -16.00 -15.31
C GLY A 102 -12.97 -14.83 -14.55
N GLN A 103 -13.36 -13.77 -15.28
CA GLN A 103 -13.76 -12.51 -14.68
C GLN A 103 -14.93 -12.68 -13.68
N PRO A 104 -14.78 -12.25 -12.41
CA PRO A 104 -15.81 -12.45 -11.41
C PRO A 104 -17.05 -11.60 -11.72
N ARG A 105 -18.22 -12.21 -11.56
CA ARG A 105 -19.53 -11.56 -11.75
C ARG A 105 -19.97 -10.69 -10.56
N VAL A 106 -19.39 -10.94 -9.38
CA VAL A 106 -19.62 -10.18 -8.16
C VAL A 106 -18.28 -9.61 -7.71
N ARG A 107 -18.28 -8.34 -7.33
CA ARG A 107 -17.09 -7.57 -6.94
C ARG A 107 -17.39 -6.71 -5.72
N ILE A 108 -16.32 -6.26 -5.08
CA ILE A 108 -16.39 -5.25 -4.03
C ILE A 108 -16.12 -3.89 -4.67
N SER A 109 -16.98 -2.92 -4.37
CA SER A 109 -16.79 -1.53 -4.79
C SER A 109 -16.12 -0.74 -3.69
N ALA A 110 -15.21 0.16 -4.08
CA ALA A 110 -14.58 1.12 -3.19
C ALA A 110 -15.51 2.27 -2.78
N GLY A 111 -16.67 2.40 -3.42
CA GLY A 111 -17.63 3.46 -3.14
C GLY A 111 -17.01 4.87 -3.24
N PRO A 112 -17.54 5.86 -2.52
CA PRO A 112 -17.07 7.25 -2.58
C PRO A 112 -15.58 7.42 -2.25
N MET A 113 -15.02 6.61 -1.33
CA MET A 113 -13.61 6.63 -0.97
C MET A 113 -12.68 6.31 -2.16
N GLY A 114 -13.18 5.59 -3.16
CA GLY A 114 -12.44 5.23 -4.37
C GLY A 114 -12.60 6.19 -5.54
N GLU A 115 -13.39 7.27 -5.40
CA GLU A 115 -13.67 8.20 -6.51
C GLU A 115 -12.67 9.36 -6.57
N GLY A 116 -12.12 9.78 -5.43
CA GLY A 116 -11.13 10.87 -5.33
C GLY A 116 -9.68 10.43 -5.52
N TYR A 117 -8.78 11.41 -5.68
CA TYR A 117 -7.32 11.26 -5.65
C TYR A 117 -6.77 10.19 -6.62
N GLU A 118 -6.19 9.09 -6.11
CA GLU A 118 -5.67 8.01 -6.96
C GLU A 118 -6.80 7.31 -7.72
N GLY A 119 -7.99 7.27 -7.14
CA GLY A 119 -9.19 6.70 -7.73
C GLY A 119 -9.66 7.47 -8.97
N ALA A 120 -9.67 8.80 -8.89
CA ALA A 120 -9.94 9.67 -10.02
C ALA A 120 -8.93 9.47 -11.16
N SER A 121 -7.66 9.25 -10.81
CA SER A 121 -6.57 9.03 -11.76
C SER A 121 -6.59 7.62 -12.37
N ARG A 122 -7.21 6.65 -11.69
CA ARG A 122 -7.23 5.23 -12.07
C ARG A 122 -8.62 4.62 -11.88
N PRO A 123 -9.63 5.01 -12.70
CA PRO A 123 -11.00 4.55 -12.54
C PRO A 123 -11.11 3.01 -12.51
N GLY A 124 -11.81 2.47 -11.51
CA GLY A 124 -12.01 1.04 -11.31
C GLY A 124 -10.81 0.29 -10.68
N HIS A 125 -9.66 0.95 -10.49
CA HIS A 125 -8.48 0.33 -9.88
C HIS A 125 -8.78 -0.24 -8.48
N PHE A 126 -9.44 0.57 -7.64
CA PHE A 126 -9.71 0.18 -6.26
C PHE A 126 -10.78 -0.90 -6.10
N ASP A 127 -11.78 -0.97 -6.99
CA ASP A 127 -12.74 -2.07 -7.02
C ASP A 127 -12.03 -3.41 -7.33
N GLY A 128 -11.11 -3.38 -8.30
CA GLY A 128 -10.26 -4.52 -8.63
C GLY A 128 -9.34 -4.93 -7.47
N MET A 129 -8.76 -3.94 -6.79
CA MET A 129 -7.89 -4.12 -5.62
C MET A 129 -8.68 -4.71 -4.42
N LEU A 130 -9.80 -4.12 -4.02
CA LEU A 130 -10.60 -4.63 -2.91
C LEU A 130 -11.15 -6.03 -3.18
N THR A 131 -11.57 -6.29 -4.42
CA THR A 131 -12.01 -7.63 -4.82
C THR A 131 -10.90 -8.66 -4.62
N VAL A 132 -9.66 -8.40 -5.05
CA VAL A 132 -8.57 -9.37 -4.84
C VAL A 132 -8.16 -9.49 -3.38
N VAL A 133 -8.11 -8.38 -2.64
CA VAL A 133 -7.74 -8.39 -1.22
C VAL A 133 -8.73 -9.22 -0.42
N ALA A 134 -10.04 -9.02 -0.62
CA ALA A 134 -11.07 -9.83 0.03
C ALA A 134 -10.93 -11.32 -0.30
N LYS A 135 -10.67 -11.67 -1.56
CA LYS A 135 -10.42 -13.07 -1.93
C LYS A 135 -9.21 -13.63 -1.21
N LEU A 136 -8.08 -12.93 -1.24
CA LEU A 136 -6.85 -13.39 -0.59
C LEU A 136 -7.03 -13.50 0.93
N LEU A 137 -7.74 -12.58 1.59
CA LEU A 137 -8.05 -12.68 3.02
C LEU A 137 -8.85 -13.96 3.33
N HIS A 138 -9.77 -14.37 2.45
CA HIS A 138 -10.49 -15.64 2.60
C HIS A 138 -9.65 -16.88 2.30
N LEU A 139 -8.71 -16.80 1.35
CA LEU A 139 -7.84 -17.91 0.98
C LEU A 139 -6.74 -18.14 2.04
N THR A 140 -6.16 -17.06 2.57
CA THR A 140 -5.06 -17.11 3.54
C THR A 140 -5.54 -17.16 4.98
N ARG A 141 -6.77 -16.71 5.27
CA ARG A 141 -7.39 -16.66 6.60
C ARG A 141 -6.44 -16.16 7.70
N PRO A 142 -5.87 -14.96 7.53
CA PRO A 142 -4.88 -14.45 8.46
C PRO A 142 -5.56 -13.92 9.74
N ASP A 143 -4.84 -13.93 10.85
CA ASP A 143 -5.20 -13.13 12.03
C ASP A 143 -4.84 -11.66 11.81
N VAL A 144 -3.75 -11.40 11.09
CA VAL A 144 -3.24 -10.06 10.81
C VAL A 144 -2.68 -9.94 9.39
N ALA A 145 -2.99 -8.85 8.69
CA ALA A 145 -2.48 -8.54 7.37
C ALA A 145 -1.71 -7.21 7.37
N PHE A 146 -0.57 -7.17 6.68
CA PHE A 146 0.34 -6.03 6.67
C PHE A 146 0.38 -5.36 5.31
N TYR A 147 0.24 -4.04 5.31
CA TYR A 147 0.28 -3.21 4.11
C TYR A 147 1.16 -1.99 4.33
N GLY A 148 1.85 -1.54 3.29
CA GLY A 148 2.67 -0.33 3.36
C GLY A 148 1.82 0.94 3.42
N GLN A 149 2.19 1.88 4.29
CA GLN A 149 1.54 3.19 4.38
C GLN A 149 1.75 4.08 3.14
N LYS A 150 2.73 3.74 2.29
CA LYS A 150 3.02 4.47 1.05
C LYS A 150 1.78 4.61 0.15
N ASP A 151 0.96 3.57 0.07
CA ASP A 151 -0.28 3.57 -0.71
C ASP A 151 -1.46 3.86 0.24
N ALA A 152 -1.52 5.10 0.76
CA ALA A 152 -2.44 5.49 1.85
C ALA A 152 -3.92 5.23 1.52
N GLN A 153 -4.38 5.56 0.32
CA GLN A 153 -5.77 5.34 -0.09
C GLN A 153 -6.11 3.84 -0.15
N GLN A 154 -5.17 3.01 -0.61
CA GLN A 154 -5.33 1.56 -0.58
C GLN A 154 -5.49 1.06 0.86
N LEU A 155 -4.63 1.50 1.78
CA LEU A 155 -4.70 1.10 3.19
C LEU A 155 -6.02 1.54 3.85
N ALA A 156 -6.46 2.78 3.61
CA ALA A 156 -7.73 3.30 4.14
C ALA A 156 -8.93 2.49 3.61
N LEU A 157 -8.97 2.22 2.31
CA LEU A 157 -10.01 1.41 1.68
C LEU A 157 -10.06 -0.03 2.21
N ILE A 158 -8.89 -0.67 2.40
CA ILE A 158 -8.83 -2.03 2.95
C ILE A 158 -9.34 -2.06 4.39
N ARG A 159 -8.95 -1.08 5.21
CA ARG A 159 -9.45 -0.94 6.59
C ARG A 159 -10.97 -0.76 6.61
N ARG A 160 -11.49 0.16 5.79
CA ARG A 160 -12.94 0.39 5.65
C ARG A 160 -13.67 -0.88 5.25
N MET A 161 -13.19 -1.59 4.21
CA MET A 161 -13.77 -2.86 3.76
C MET A 161 -13.81 -3.91 4.87
N VAL A 162 -12.71 -4.05 5.62
CA VAL A 162 -12.63 -5.01 6.73
C VAL A 162 -13.62 -4.68 7.83
N THR A 163 -13.75 -3.40 8.20
CA THR A 163 -14.72 -2.92 9.17
C THR A 163 -16.16 -3.11 8.70
N ASP A 164 -16.50 -2.67 7.48
CA ASP A 164 -17.87 -2.73 6.95
C ASP A 164 -18.39 -4.15 6.76
N LEU A 165 -17.52 -5.04 6.31
CA LEU A 165 -17.90 -6.40 5.93
C LEU A 165 -17.52 -7.42 7.01
N ASN A 166 -17.09 -6.97 8.18
CA ASN A 166 -16.76 -7.79 9.35
C ASN A 166 -15.72 -8.88 9.06
N PHE A 167 -14.67 -8.55 8.31
CA PHE A 167 -13.56 -9.48 8.11
C PHE A 167 -12.83 -9.70 9.45
N PRO A 168 -12.50 -10.95 9.81
CA PRO A 168 -11.92 -11.27 11.12
C PRO A 168 -10.40 -11.02 11.20
N ALA A 169 -9.84 -10.16 10.33
CA ALA A 169 -8.40 -9.92 10.23
C ALA A 169 -8.04 -8.50 10.69
N GLU A 170 -7.00 -8.36 11.51
CA GLU A 170 -6.40 -7.06 11.86
C GLU A 170 -5.62 -6.50 10.65
N ILE A 171 -5.75 -5.20 10.36
CA ILE A 171 -5.02 -4.54 9.26
C ILE A 171 -3.96 -3.58 9.81
N VAL A 172 -2.69 -4.00 9.70
CA VAL A 172 -1.54 -3.26 10.18
C VAL A 172 -0.89 -2.47 9.04
N GLY A 173 -0.78 -1.16 9.23
CA GLY A 173 -0.03 -0.28 8.34
C GLY A 173 1.45 -0.23 8.75
N VAL A 174 2.36 -0.45 7.80
CA VAL A 174 3.80 -0.40 8.04
C VAL A 174 4.38 0.88 7.44
N PRO A 175 5.22 1.63 8.19
CA PRO A 175 5.80 2.88 7.71
C PRO A 175 6.45 2.79 6.34
N THR A 176 6.24 3.83 5.54
CA THR A 176 6.89 3.99 4.23
C THR A 176 8.40 3.94 4.40
N VAL A 177 9.05 2.97 3.76
CA VAL A 177 10.52 2.93 3.69
C VAL A 177 10.99 4.03 2.75
N ARG A 178 12.00 4.77 3.17
CA ARG A 178 12.56 5.91 2.44
C ARG A 178 14.05 5.68 2.16
N GLU A 179 14.52 6.28 1.08
CA GLU A 179 15.95 6.45 0.83
C GLU A 179 16.56 7.38 1.88
N PRO A 180 17.90 7.38 2.09
CA PRO A 180 18.54 8.20 3.13
C PRO A 180 18.26 9.71 3.01
N ASP A 181 17.97 10.20 1.81
CA ASP A 181 17.60 11.59 1.53
C ASP A 181 16.10 11.88 1.67
N GLY A 182 15.31 10.88 2.07
CA GLY A 182 13.90 11.00 2.40
C GLY A 182 12.93 10.66 1.28
N LEU A 183 13.39 10.36 0.06
CA LEU A 183 12.47 9.93 -1.00
C LEU A 183 11.80 8.61 -0.65
N ALA A 184 10.48 8.50 -0.80
CA ALA A 184 9.78 7.23 -0.63
C ALA A 184 10.28 6.19 -1.64
N LEU A 185 10.64 4.99 -1.16
CA LEU A 185 11.05 3.91 -2.04
C LEU A 185 9.89 3.49 -2.95
N SER A 186 10.17 3.42 -4.25
CA SER A 186 9.20 3.03 -5.25
C SER A 186 9.92 2.38 -6.42
N SER A 187 9.35 1.30 -6.97
CA SER A 187 9.84 0.70 -8.21
C SER A 187 9.84 1.69 -9.39
N ARG A 188 9.03 2.76 -9.32
CA ARG A 188 8.98 3.84 -10.31
C ARG A 188 10.17 4.80 -10.24
N ASN A 189 10.93 4.83 -9.14
CA ASN A 189 12.09 5.75 -9.00
C ASN A 189 13.16 5.48 -10.07
N ARG A 190 13.27 4.23 -10.55
CA ARG A 190 14.20 3.84 -11.62
C ARG A 190 13.96 4.52 -12.98
N TYR A 191 12.80 5.16 -13.15
CA TYR A 191 12.43 5.87 -14.38
C TYR A 191 12.78 7.36 -14.33
N LEU A 192 13.27 7.85 -13.19
CA LEU A 192 13.67 9.24 -13.03
C LEU A 192 15.07 9.43 -13.62
N SER A 193 15.26 10.51 -14.38
CA SER A 193 16.61 11.03 -14.62
C SER A 193 17.22 11.58 -13.33
N ASP A 194 18.52 11.84 -13.30
CA ASP A 194 19.17 12.45 -12.12
C ASP A 194 18.51 13.78 -11.73
N GLY A 195 18.17 14.62 -12.73
CA GLY A 195 17.45 15.88 -12.50
C GLY A 195 16.02 15.66 -11.98
N ASP A 196 15.27 14.72 -12.57
CA ASP A 196 13.92 14.38 -12.06
C ASP A 196 13.98 13.81 -10.65
N ARG A 197 15.04 13.06 -10.32
CA ARG A 197 15.24 12.48 -9.00
C ARG A 197 15.52 13.54 -7.94
N GLU A 198 16.24 14.61 -8.29
CA GLU A 198 16.40 15.78 -7.42
C GLU A 198 15.07 16.53 -7.23
N SER A 199 14.32 16.77 -8.31
CA SER A 199 12.99 17.39 -8.24
C SER A 199 12.01 16.59 -7.37
N ALA A 200 12.03 15.25 -7.47
CA ALA A 200 11.16 14.36 -6.71
C ALA A 200 11.31 14.49 -5.18
N LEU A 201 12.48 14.92 -4.69
CA LEU A 201 12.69 15.17 -3.25
C LEU A 201 11.83 16.31 -2.69
N THR A 202 11.31 17.18 -3.55
CA THR A 202 10.38 18.23 -3.12
C THR A 202 9.11 17.63 -2.50
N LEU A 203 8.68 16.45 -2.95
CA LEU A 203 7.50 15.77 -2.39
C LEU A 203 7.69 15.44 -0.91
N SER A 204 8.78 14.75 -0.55
CA SER A 204 9.06 14.41 0.84
C SER A 204 9.34 15.65 1.69
N ARG A 205 10.06 16.63 1.14
CA ARG A 205 10.32 17.92 1.82
C ARG A 205 9.02 18.66 2.14
N ALA A 206 8.06 18.70 1.21
CA ALA A 206 6.77 19.33 1.43
C ALA A 206 5.97 18.63 2.54
N LEU A 207 5.94 17.29 2.52
CA LEU A 207 5.28 16.51 3.57
C LEU A 207 5.91 16.74 4.95
N PHE A 208 7.24 16.83 5.01
CA PHE A 208 7.93 17.07 6.27
C PHE A 208 7.74 18.50 6.79
N ALA A 209 7.74 19.50 5.91
CA ALA A 209 7.39 20.87 6.29
C ALA A 209 5.94 20.96 6.80
N GLY A 210 5.01 20.25 6.16
CA GLY A 210 3.64 20.12 6.67
C GLY A 210 3.62 19.50 8.08
N ARG A 211 4.35 18.39 8.29
CA ARG A 211 4.45 17.75 9.62
C ARG A 211 5.08 18.65 10.68
N GLU A 212 6.03 19.52 10.32
CA GLU A 212 6.64 20.47 11.26
C GLU A 212 5.64 21.55 11.71
N ALA A 213 4.64 21.88 10.90
CA ALA A 213 3.55 22.79 11.23
C ALA A 213 2.34 22.11 11.92
N LEU A 214 2.50 20.87 12.41
CA LEU A 214 1.41 20.09 13.00
C LEU A 214 0.75 20.79 14.20
N ASP A 215 1.56 21.41 15.06
CA ASP A 215 1.10 22.06 16.28
C ASP A 215 0.30 23.35 15.99
N ASP A 216 0.44 23.92 14.79
CA ASP A 216 -0.28 25.12 14.33
C ASP A 216 -1.63 24.79 13.67
N GLY A 217 -1.94 23.51 13.50
CA GLY A 217 -3.23 23.00 13.04
C GLY A 217 -3.34 22.72 11.53
N PRO A 218 -4.46 22.13 11.08
CA PRO A 218 -4.63 21.62 9.71
C PRO A 218 -4.31 22.60 8.58
N ASP A 219 -4.70 23.87 8.72
CA ASP A 219 -4.47 24.87 7.68
C ASP A 219 -2.99 25.26 7.56
N ALA A 220 -2.26 25.32 8.69
CA ALA A 220 -0.83 25.58 8.71
C ALA A 220 -0.05 24.42 8.06
N VAL A 221 -0.43 23.18 8.34
CA VAL A 221 0.12 21.97 7.69
C VAL A 221 -0.01 22.06 6.16
N ARG A 222 -1.21 22.39 5.66
CA ARG A 222 -1.44 22.55 4.21
C ARG A 222 -0.61 23.68 3.63
N ALA A 223 -0.58 24.84 4.29
CA ALA A 223 0.14 26.02 3.82
C ALA A 223 1.65 25.79 3.75
N ALA A 224 2.24 25.15 4.77
CA ALA A 224 3.66 24.83 4.82
C ALA A 224 4.05 23.86 3.69
N ALA A 225 3.29 22.78 3.50
CA ALA A 225 3.54 21.83 2.41
C ALA A 225 3.38 22.48 1.03
N ARG A 226 2.33 23.28 0.82
CA ARG A 226 2.10 24.01 -0.43
C ARG A 226 3.25 24.96 -0.77
N THR A 227 3.74 25.72 0.22
CA THR A 227 4.86 26.66 0.04
C THR A 227 6.13 25.96 -0.46
N VAL A 228 6.39 24.72 -0.01
CA VAL A 228 7.54 23.95 -0.49
C VAL A 228 7.33 23.46 -1.92
N LEU A 229 6.13 22.97 -2.25
CA LEU A 229 5.80 22.51 -3.62
C LEU A 229 5.88 23.65 -4.64
N GLU A 230 5.40 24.85 -4.30
CA GLU A 230 5.42 26.02 -5.20
C GLU A 230 6.83 26.51 -5.53
N LYS A 231 7.82 26.19 -4.69
CA LYS A 231 9.23 26.51 -4.91
C LYS A 231 10.00 25.41 -5.63
N GLY A 232 9.39 24.24 -5.83
CA GLY A 232 10.02 23.12 -6.51
C GLY A 232 9.87 23.21 -8.02
N ASP A 233 10.98 23.10 -8.74
CA ASP A 233 10.98 23.05 -10.20
C ASP A 233 10.79 21.61 -10.72
N GLY A 234 10.20 21.48 -11.92
CA GLY A 234 10.06 20.18 -12.60
C GLY A 234 8.92 19.28 -12.08
N LEU A 235 8.02 19.83 -11.28
CA LEU A 235 6.87 19.12 -10.71
C LEU A 235 5.57 19.60 -11.33
N ALA A 236 4.76 18.68 -11.86
CA ALA A 236 3.35 18.93 -12.11
C ALA A 236 2.55 18.27 -10.98
N VAL A 237 2.15 19.05 -9.98
CA VAL A 237 1.39 18.57 -8.82
C VAL A 237 -0.04 18.24 -9.24
N ASP A 238 -0.45 16.99 -9.02
CA ASP A 238 -1.83 16.55 -9.26
C ASP A 238 -2.71 16.93 -8.07
N TYR A 239 -2.25 16.64 -6.86
CA TYR A 239 -2.91 17.07 -5.63
C TYR A 239 -1.92 17.16 -4.45
N LEU A 240 -2.28 18.02 -3.50
CA LEU A 240 -1.80 18.03 -2.12
C LEU A 240 -3.04 18.12 -1.23
N ALA A 241 -3.23 17.15 -0.36
CA ALA A 241 -4.44 17.00 0.44
C ALA A 241 -4.13 16.56 1.86
N LEU A 242 -4.91 17.03 2.83
CA LEU A 242 -4.85 16.55 4.20
C LEU A 242 -6.16 15.81 4.48
N ILE A 243 -6.06 14.51 4.68
CA ILE A 243 -7.16 13.56 4.51
C ILE A 243 -7.50 12.92 5.86
N ASP A 244 -8.79 12.79 6.16
CA ASP A 244 -9.28 11.91 7.22
C ASP A 244 -9.18 10.44 6.75
N PRO A 245 -8.43 9.57 7.43
CA PRO A 245 -8.26 8.18 7.00
C PRO A 245 -9.53 7.32 7.11
N ASP A 246 -10.57 7.75 7.84
CA ASP A 246 -11.78 6.96 8.07
C ASP A 246 -12.75 6.98 6.89
N ASP A 247 -12.85 8.12 6.19
CA ASP A 247 -13.72 8.32 5.03
C ASP A 247 -13.00 8.84 3.78
N PHE A 248 -11.69 9.07 3.89
CA PHE A 248 -10.82 9.57 2.83
C PHE A 248 -11.26 10.92 2.22
N THR A 249 -11.92 11.78 3.02
CA THR A 249 -12.28 13.15 2.65
C THR A 249 -11.28 14.19 3.20
N GLU A 250 -11.34 15.43 2.71
CA GLU A 250 -10.49 16.51 3.24
C GLU A 250 -10.82 16.82 4.71
N ALA A 251 -9.80 16.83 5.55
CA ALA A 251 -9.91 17.14 6.96
C ALA A 251 -10.38 18.59 7.16
N ALA A 252 -11.36 18.84 8.03
CA ALA A 252 -11.81 20.21 8.30
C ALA A 252 -10.71 21.05 8.99
N PRO A 253 -10.78 22.40 8.94
CA PRO A 253 -9.84 23.27 9.67
C PRO A 253 -9.72 22.98 11.17
N GLY A 254 -10.79 22.47 11.79
CA GLY A 254 -10.83 22.08 13.20
C GLY A 254 -10.63 20.58 13.47
N HIS A 255 -10.09 19.83 12.51
CA HIS A 255 -9.88 18.38 12.63
C HIS A 255 -9.03 18.00 13.84
N THR A 256 -9.39 16.90 14.51
CA THR A 256 -8.63 16.30 15.61
C THR A 256 -8.50 14.80 15.39
N GLY A 257 -7.46 14.19 15.95
CA GLY A 257 -7.15 12.77 15.76
C GLY A 257 -6.33 12.48 14.50
N PRO A 258 -6.37 11.24 14.01
CA PRO A 258 -5.56 10.78 12.88
C PRO A 258 -5.86 11.56 11.60
N ALA A 259 -4.81 11.86 10.83
CA ALA A 259 -4.91 12.45 9.50
C ALA A 259 -3.77 11.95 8.61
N VAL A 260 -3.90 12.11 7.30
CA VAL A 260 -2.84 11.78 6.32
C VAL A 260 -2.62 12.98 5.41
N LEU A 261 -1.41 13.56 5.46
CA LEU A 261 -1.00 14.54 4.46
C LEU A 261 -0.45 13.76 3.25
N ALA A 262 -1.12 13.87 2.10
CA ALA A 262 -0.82 13.12 0.89
C ALA A 262 -0.54 14.05 -0.30
N VAL A 263 0.38 13.64 -1.16
CA VAL A 263 0.75 14.35 -2.38
C VAL A 263 0.91 13.37 -3.53
N ALA A 264 0.45 13.77 -4.72
CA ALA A 264 0.81 13.14 -5.97
C ALA A 264 1.27 14.19 -6.97
N ALA A 265 2.31 13.87 -7.72
CA ALA A 265 2.84 14.74 -8.76
C ALA A 265 3.51 13.93 -9.88
N LYS A 266 3.53 14.50 -11.08
CA LYS A 266 4.35 14.03 -12.18
C LYS A 266 5.70 14.73 -12.16
N VAL A 267 6.78 13.94 -12.26
CA VAL A 267 8.17 14.39 -12.40
C VAL A 267 8.73 13.77 -13.67
N GLY A 268 9.10 14.61 -14.64
CA GLY A 268 9.35 14.17 -16.01
C GLY A 268 8.12 13.44 -16.57
N THR A 269 8.24 12.15 -16.87
CA THR A 269 7.12 11.28 -17.30
C THR A 269 6.52 10.44 -16.18
N THR A 270 7.13 10.44 -14.98
CA THR A 270 6.81 9.49 -13.91
C THR A 270 5.86 10.13 -12.90
N ARG A 271 4.70 9.52 -12.67
CA ARG A 271 3.78 9.92 -11.60
C ARG A 271 4.19 9.26 -10.29
N LEU A 272 4.50 10.07 -9.29
CA LEU A 272 4.90 9.65 -7.95
C LEU A 272 3.81 10.02 -6.95
N ILE A 273 3.73 9.24 -5.88
CA ILE A 273 2.86 9.48 -4.73
C ILE A 273 3.71 9.40 -3.47
N ASP A 274 3.37 10.21 -2.48
CA ASP A 274 3.96 10.14 -1.15
C ASP A 274 2.93 10.64 -0.11
N ASN A 275 3.10 10.23 1.14
CA ASN A 275 2.28 10.70 2.25
C ASN A 275 2.99 10.57 3.60
N VAL A 276 2.47 11.28 4.60
CA VAL A 276 2.83 11.10 6.01
C VAL A 276 1.57 11.04 6.88
N PRO A 277 1.47 10.06 7.80
CA PRO A 277 0.45 10.08 8.83
C PRO A 277 0.76 11.18 9.86
N LEU A 278 -0.29 11.83 10.34
CA LEU A 278 -0.29 12.90 11.32
C LEU A 278 -1.33 12.60 12.40
N GLU A 279 -1.18 13.20 13.58
CA GLU A 279 -2.13 13.06 14.69
C GLU A 279 -2.34 14.45 15.31
N PHE A 280 -3.54 15.00 15.16
CA PHE A 280 -3.90 16.33 15.68
C PHE A 280 -4.52 16.24 17.08
N GLY A 281 -4.24 17.24 17.93
CA GLY A 281 -4.89 17.34 19.24
C GLY A 281 -4.33 16.40 20.31
N VAL A 282 -3.21 15.72 20.06
CA VAL A 282 -2.43 15.06 21.11
C VAL A 282 -1.80 16.15 21.96
N ARG A 283 -2.39 16.46 23.11
CA ARG A 283 -1.69 17.25 24.13
C ARG A 283 -0.45 16.46 24.54
N ARG A 284 0.74 16.96 24.19
CA ARG A 284 2.01 16.50 24.76
C ARG A 284 2.07 16.80 26.26
#